data_AF-A0A432UXT7-F1
#
_entry.id   AF-A0A432UXT7-F1
#
_cell.length_a   1.000
_cell.length_b   1.000
_cell.length_c   1.000
_cell.angle_alpha   90.00
_cell.angle_beta   90.00
_cell.angle_gamma   90.00
#
_symmetry.space_group_name_H-M   'P 1'
#
loop_
_entity.id
_entity.type
_entity.pdbx_description
1 polymer ?
#
loop_
_entity_poly.entity_id
_entity_poly.type
_entity_poly.pdbx_seq_one_letter_code
_entity_poly.pdbx_strand_id
1 'polypeptide(L)' 'MAKKEDTKIQPGSHVSLFFNLSLADGTLVDGTEEDKPMVFTLGDGTMIEGLELALLGLSPGDKQTLSIP' A
#
# COMPACT_ATOMS: atom_id res chain seq x y z
N MET A 1 16.83 8.97 -18.59
CA MET A 1 17.04 8.11 -17.41
C MET A 1 16.31 8.78 -16.25
N ALA A 2 15.15 8.28 -15.84
CA ALA A 2 14.32 8.92 -14.82
C ALA A 2 14.96 8.71 -13.43
N LYS A 3 15.18 9.81 -12.71
CA LYS A 3 15.70 9.82 -11.33
C LYS A 3 14.77 9.01 -10.43
N LYS A 4 15.31 7.96 -9.81
CA LYS A 4 14.60 7.02 -8.93
C LYS A 4 14.45 7.52 -7.49
N GLU A 5 14.76 8.79 -7.21
CA GLU A 5 14.97 9.32 -5.86
C GLU A 5 13.84 10.21 -5.30
N ASP A 6 12.81 10.55 -6.08
CA ASP A 6 11.72 11.44 -5.65
C ASP A 6 10.31 10.92 -6.01
N THR A 7 10.14 9.62 -6.25
CA THR A 7 8.81 9.08 -6.57
C THR A 7 8.03 8.88 -5.27
N LYS A 8 7.26 9.89 -4.88
CA LYS A 8 6.30 9.78 -3.79
C LYS A 8 4.94 9.33 -4.31
N ILE A 9 4.24 8.53 -3.51
CA ILE A 9 2.86 8.15 -3.78
C ILE A 9 1.97 9.39 -3.64
N GLN A 10 1.14 9.62 -4.65
CA GLN A 10 0.18 10.72 -4.73
C GLN A 10 -1.12 10.20 -5.40
N PRO A 11 -2.23 10.94 -5.37
CA PRO A 11 -3.46 10.54 -6.06
C PRO A 11 -3.20 10.19 -7.54
N GLY A 12 -3.73 9.06 -8.00
CA GLY A 12 -3.49 8.56 -9.37
C GLY A 12 -2.16 7.82 -9.59
N SER A 13 -1.29 7.71 -8.57
CA SER A 13 -0.08 6.88 -8.67
C SER A 13 -0.44 5.42 -8.93
N HIS A 14 0.32 4.78 -9.82
CA HIS A 14 0.28 3.33 -10.00
C HIS A 14 1.22 2.70 -8.97
N VAL A 15 0.65 1.93 -8.06
CA VAL A 15 1.37 1.40 -6.90
C VAL A 15 1.43 -0.12 -7.01
N SER A 16 2.62 -0.67 -6.74
CA SER A 16 2.80 -2.10 -6.50
C SER A 16 3.11 -2.28 -5.01
N LEU A 17 2.23 -2.99 -4.29
CA LEU A 17 2.25 -3.08 -2.84
C LEU A 17 2.24 -4.54 -2.39
N PHE A 18 3.10 -4.85 -1.43
CA PHE A 18 2.94 -6.03 -0.58
C PHE A 18 2.31 -5.60 0.75
N PHE A 19 1.23 -6.25 1.15
CA PHE A 19 0.55 -5.95 2.41
C PHE A 19 0.03 -7.23 3.07
N ASN A 20 -0.17 -7.14 4.38
CA ASN A 20 -0.90 -8.12 5.17
C ASN A 20 -1.87 -7.37 6.08
N LEU A 21 -3.11 -7.83 6.10
CA LEU A 21 -4.17 -7.36 6.98
C LEU A 21 -4.47 -8.46 7.99
N SER A 22 -4.38 -8.11 9.27
CA SER A 22 -4.72 -9.03 10.36
C SER A 22 -5.66 -8.37 11.36
N LEU A 23 -6.52 -9.18 11.99
CA LEU A 23 -7.27 -8.77 13.17
C LEU A 23 -6.33 -8.52 14.35
N ALA A 24 -6.84 -7.85 15.39
CA ALA A 24 -6.09 -7.54 16.60
C ALA A 24 -5.60 -8.80 17.35
N ASP A 25 -6.25 -9.94 17.13
CA ASP A 25 -5.84 -11.24 17.68
C ASP A 25 -4.75 -11.94 16.86
N GLY A 26 -4.31 -11.34 15.75
CA GLY A 26 -3.28 -11.87 14.84
C GLY A 26 -3.82 -12.73 13.70
N THR A 27 -5.14 -12.94 13.61
CA THR A 27 -5.75 -13.68 12.49
C THR A 27 -5.55 -12.93 11.19
N LEU A 28 -4.89 -13.53 10.20
CA LEU A 28 -4.76 -12.96 8.85
C LEU A 28 -6.13 -12.94 8.15
N VAL A 29 -6.56 -11.77 7.71
CA VAL A 29 -7.82 -11.56 6.97
C VAL A 29 -7.56 -11.55 5.47
N ASP A 30 -6.53 -10.82 5.05
CA ASP A 30 -6.17 -10.64 3.64
C ASP A 30 -4.69 -10.28 3.52
N GLY A 31 -4.11 -10.47 2.35
CA GLY A 31 -2.72 -10.12 2.09
C GLY A 31 -2.20 -10.64 0.76
N THR A 32 -1.03 -10.14 0.40
CA THR A 32 -0.31 -10.53 -0.82
C THR A 32 0.68 -11.67 -0.54
N GLU A 33 0.80 -12.59 -1.49
CA GLU A 33 1.88 -13.59 -1.47
C GLU A 33 3.24 -12.94 -1.78
N GLU A 34 4.35 -13.51 -1.29
CA GLU A 34 5.71 -12.93 -1.41
C GLU A 34 6.14 -12.60 -2.85
N ASP A 35 5.64 -13.34 -3.83
CA ASP A 35 5.99 -13.16 -5.26
C ASP A 35 4.88 -12.51 -6.09
N LYS A 36 3.78 -12.09 -5.46
CA LYS A 36 2.61 -11.53 -6.16
C LYS A 36 2.14 -10.24 -5.48
N PRO A 37 2.76 -9.10 -5.80
CA PRO A 37 2.29 -7.83 -5.26
C PRO A 37 0.95 -7.45 -5.87
N MET A 38 0.14 -6.75 -5.10
CA MET A 38 -1.07 -6.12 -5.60
C MET A 38 -0.67 -4.87 -6.40
N VAL A 39 -1.31 -4.67 -7.56
CA VAL A 39 -1.10 -3.48 -8.39
C VAL A 39 -2.43 -2.77 -8.58
N PHE A 40 -2.47 -1.49 -8.25
CA PHE A 40 -3.69 -0.67 -8.35
C PHE A 40 -3.33 0.80 -8.57
N THR A 41 -4.33 1.61 -8.91
CA THR A 41 -4.20 3.07 -9.00
C THR A 41 -4.77 3.72 -7.76
N LEU A 42 -3.99 4.57 -7.08
CA LEU A 42 -4.47 5.22 -5.85
C LEU A 42 -5.72 6.07 -6.12
N GLY A 43 -6.84 5.75 -5.47
CA GLY A 43 -8.14 6.41 -5.64
C GLY A 43 -9.07 5.73 -6.65
N ASP A 44 -8.74 4.55 -7.17
CA ASP A 44 -9.62 3.77 -8.05
C ASP A 44 -10.69 2.96 -7.29
N GLY A 45 -10.64 2.98 -5.95
CA GLY A 45 -11.59 2.28 -5.09
C GLY A 45 -11.27 0.79 -4.91
N THR A 46 -10.11 0.32 -5.38
CA THR A 46 -9.64 -1.06 -5.19
C THR A 46 -9.35 -1.35 -3.72
N MET A 47 -8.91 -0.35 -2.96
CA MET A 47 -8.60 -0.47 -1.53
C MET A 47 -9.47 0.48 -0.71
N ILE A 48 -9.70 0.14 0.56
CA ILE A 48 -10.44 1.03 1.47
C ILE A 48 -9.70 2.36 1.66
N GLU A 49 -10.46 3.46 1.69
CA GLU A 49 -9.93 4.83 1.71
C GLU A 49 -8.89 5.05 2.81
N GLY A 50 -9.13 4.51 4.02
CA GLY A 50 -8.20 4.64 5.14
C GLY A 50 -6.81 4.07 4.87
N LEU A 51 -6.71 2.98 4.10
CA LEU A 51 -5.43 2.41 3.69
C LEU A 51 -4.80 3.23 2.55
N GLU A 52 -5.60 3.73 1.61
CA GLU A 52 -5.08 4.56 0.51
C GLU A 52 -4.44 5.84 1.04
N LEU A 53 -5.10 6.50 1.99
CA LEU A 53 -4.58 7.70 2.65
C LEU A 53 -3.25 7.46 3.35
N ALA A 54 -3.06 6.27 3.91
CA ALA A 54 -1.82 5.95 4.61
C ALA A 54 -0.64 5.69 3.67
N LEU A 55 -0.87 5.44 2.39
CA LEU A 55 0.19 5.29 1.40
C LEU A 55 0.71 6.64 0.88
N LEU A 56 -0.06 7.72 1.02
CA LEU A 56 0.30 9.03 0.49
C LEU A 56 1.63 9.52 1.07
N GLY A 57 2.52 9.98 0.18
CA GLY A 57 3.84 10.50 0.53
C GLY A 57 4.91 9.44 0.76
N LEU A 58 4.55 8.15 0.84
CA LEU A 58 5.53 7.06 0.90
C LEU A 58 6.30 6.95 -0.42
N SER A 59 7.50 6.42 -0.33
CA SER A 59 8.40 6.14 -1.46
C SER A 59 8.56 4.63 -1.66
N PRO A 60 8.96 4.16 -2.85
CA PRO A 60 9.26 2.76 -3.09
C PRO A 60 10.27 2.20 -2.08
N GLY A 61 9.90 1.09 -1.43
CA GLY A 61 10.70 0.43 -0.40
C GLY A 61 10.34 0.84 1.03
N ASP A 62 9.56 1.91 1.22
CA ASP A 62 9.02 2.26 2.53
C ASP A 62 8.09 1.16 3.05
N LYS A 63 8.10 0.98 4.37
CA LYS A 63 7.24 0.03 5.08
C LYS A 63 6.50 0.76 6.18
N GLN A 64 5.22 0.47 6.33
CA GLN A 64 4.39 1.05 7.37
C GLN A 64 3.43 0.00 7.92
N THR A 65 3.17 0.10 9.22
CA THR A 65 2.15 -0.69 9.91
C THR A 65 1.13 0.28 10.49
N LEU A 66 -0.15 -0.04 10.33
CA LEU A 66 -1.27 0.76 10.78
C LEU A 66 -2.17 -0.09 11.66
N SER A 67 -2.66 0.50 12.75
CA SER A 67 -3.74 -0.08 13.54
C SER A 67 -4.95 0.82 13.37
N ILE A 68 -5.98 0.29 12.72
CA ILE A 68 -7.27 0.97 12.54
C ILE A 68 -8.19 0.47 13.66
N PRO A 69 -8.64 1.35 14.58
CA PRO A 69 -9.50 0.98 15.70
C PRO A 69 -10.92 0.61 15.28
#